data_AF-A0A0X3NX97-F1
#
_entry.id   AF-A0A0X3NX97-F1
#
_cell.length_a   1.000
_cell.length_b   1.000
_cell.length_c   1.000
_cell.angle_alpha   90.00
_cell.angle_beta   90.00
_cell.angle_gamma   90.00
#
_symmetry.space_group_name_H-M   'P 1'
#
loop_
_entity.id
_entity.type
_entity.pdbx_description
1 polymer ?
#
loop_
_entity_poly.entity_id
_entity_poly.type
_entity_poly.pdbx_seq_one_letter_code
_entity_poly.pdbx_strand_id
1 'polypeptide(L)'
;MLRQGLVMISTAQFLSTVAFPSVFCQASSSGVARLVSTPSYHNYSFFLGPYSSVAMVRKRLYQVTAILPIDDGISSENDDPMSIESCSAPTAATVSPMALSTTGVASNATTATATSVTASNAAPAPSRPDASQMDLASLFECPVCTDFALPPILQCQSGHIVCATCRAKLSSCPTCRGTLENIRNLALEKLAASVLFPCKYSVTGCTGTFHHSAKAEHEAVCEYRPYSCPCPGASCKWLGQLDQVMSHLMQSHKSITTLQGEDIVFLATDITLPGAVDWVMMQSCFGHHFMLVLEKQDRLPDQLFFALVLLIGTKKQADNFVYRLDLTAPTRRLTWEATPHSIHDGVQAAITISDCLVFDSNTAQLFAENGSLGINVTISKVRGSW
;
A
#
# COMPACT_ATOMS: atom_id res chain seq x y z
N MET A 1 -21.42 -46.97 35.49
CA MET A 1 -21.43 -45.62 36.11
C MET A 1 -20.16 -44.92 35.63
N LEU A 2 -20.22 -43.84 34.85
CA LEU A 2 -20.52 -42.44 35.25
C LEU A 2 -19.41 -41.88 36.17
N ARG A 3 -18.69 -40.79 35.87
CA ARG A 3 -18.66 -39.82 34.73
C ARG A 3 -17.18 -39.54 34.38
N GLN A 4 -16.76 -39.24 33.14
CA GLN A 4 -16.92 -37.97 32.39
C GLN A 4 -16.59 -36.69 33.20
N GLY A 5 -15.55 -35.96 32.76
CA GLY A 5 -15.24 -34.59 33.18
C GLY A 5 -14.95 -33.75 31.95
N LEU A 6 -15.94 -32.97 31.51
CA LEU A 6 -15.85 -32.09 30.33
C LEU A 6 -15.54 -30.66 30.80
N VAL A 7 -14.51 -30.03 30.25
CA VAL A 7 -14.20 -28.61 30.55
C VAL A 7 -14.96 -27.73 29.57
N MET A 8 -15.95 -26.99 30.08
CA MET A 8 -16.72 -26.02 29.31
C MET A 8 -15.91 -24.74 29.10
N ILE A 9 -15.67 -24.35 27.84
CA ILE A 9 -15.18 -23.01 27.50
C ILE A 9 -16.40 -22.11 27.24
N SER A 10 -16.43 -20.94 27.89
CA SER A 10 -17.59 -20.04 27.86
C SER A 10 -17.57 -19.13 26.62
N THR A 11 -18.65 -19.12 25.86
CA THR A 11 -18.87 -18.20 24.73
C THR A 11 -19.28 -16.81 25.23
N ALA A 12 -18.36 -15.86 25.23
CA ALA A 12 -18.65 -14.47 25.57
C ALA A 12 -19.30 -13.71 24.39
N GLN A 13 -20.62 -13.53 24.42
CA GLN A 13 -21.33 -12.71 23.44
C GLN A 13 -21.11 -11.21 23.70
N PHE A 14 -20.45 -10.50 22.78
CA PHE A 14 -20.42 -9.04 22.76
C PHE A 14 -21.49 -8.48 21.82
N LEU A 15 -22.68 -8.23 22.38
CA LEU A 15 -23.66 -7.33 21.75
C LEU A 15 -23.24 -5.88 22.03
N SER A 16 -22.73 -5.19 21.01
CA SER A 16 -22.42 -3.75 21.10
C SER A 16 -23.44 -2.93 20.32
N THR A 17 -24.48 -2.48 21.02
CA THR A 17 -25.57 -1.68 20.44
C THR A 17 -25.12 -0.25 20.19
N VAL A 18 -24.89 0.14 18.94
CA VAL A 18 -24.59 1.53 18.56
C VAL A 18 -25.87 2.22 18.09
N ALA A 19 -26.40 3.12 18.92
CA ALA A 19 -27.58 3.91 18.58
C ALA A 19 -27.19 5.11 17.68
N PHE A 20 -27.84 5.23 16.51
CA PHE A 20 -27.78 6.44 15.70
C PHE A 20 -28.88 7.43 16.12
N PRO A 21 -28.60 8.74 16.24
CA PRO A 21 -29.62 9.74 16.52
C PRO A 21 -30.53 9.93 15.30
N SER A 22 -31.84 10.00 15.55
CA SER A 22 -32.86 10.21 14.52
C SER A 22 -32.84 11.64 13.96
N VAL A 23 -32.76 11.77 12.64
CA VAL A 23 -33.10 13.01 11.91
C VAL A 23 -34.34 12.75 11.06
N PHE A 24 -35.34 13.62 11.18
CA PHE A 24 -36.58 13.53 10.41
C PHE A 24 -36.37 14.00 8.96
N CYS A 25 -36.80 13.18 7.99
CA CYS A 25 -37.28 13.65 6.69
C CYS A 25 -38.62 12.95 6.39
N GLN A 26 -39.58 13.70 5.86
CA GLN A 26 -40.94 13.20 5.60
C GLN A 26 -40.99 12.38 4.30
N ALA A 27 -41.94 11.43 4.25
CA ALA A 27 -42.18 10.61 3.06
C ALA A 27 -43.51 10.98 2.38
N SER A 28 -43.42 11.40 1.12
CA SER A 28 -44.50 11.43 0.14
C SER A 28 -43.88 11.42 -1.28
N SER A 29 -44.43 10.74 -2.29
CA SER A 29 -45.47 9.70 -2.29
C SER A 29 -45.43 8.95 -3.64
N SER A 30 -45.96 7.71 -3.67
CA SER A 30 -46.40 6.97 -4.87
C SER A 30 -45.43 6.76 -6.04
N GLY A 31 -45.07 5.50 -6.31
CA GLY A 31 -44.39 5.09 -7.55
C GLY A 31 -44.11 3.59 -7.60
N VAL A 32 -45.00 2.80 -8.21
CA VAL A 32 -44.83 1.34 -8.34
C VAL A 32 -44.29 1.00 -9.74
N ALA A 33 -43.17 0.29 -9.79
CA ALA A 33 -42.65 -0.34 -11.01
C ALA A 33 -42.23 -1.79 -10.73
N ARG A 34 -42.92 -2.75 -11.35
CA ARG A 34 -42.46 -4.14 -11.47
C ARG A 34 -41.47 -4.23 -12.62
N LEU A 35 -40.28 -4.77 -12.38
CA LEU A 35 -39.44 -5.31 -13.45
C LEU A 35 -39.62 -6.83 -13.52
N VAL A 36 -40.09 -7.30 -14.69
CA VAL A 36 -40.14 -8.72 -15.05
C VAL A 36 -39.02 -8.97 -16.05
N SER A 37 -38.12 -9.90 -15.75
CA SER A 37 -37.03 -10.31 -16.64
C SER A 37 -37.33 -11.68 -17.26
N THR A 38 -37.55 -11.71 -18.57
CA THR A 38 -37.64 -12.94 -19.37
C THR A 38 -36.29 -13.22 -20.06
N PRO A 39 -35.77 -14.46 -20.05
CA PRO A 39 -34.54 -14.80 -20.75
C PRO A 39 -34.79 -15.10 -22.23
N SER A 40 -34.11 -14.40 -23.13
CA SER A 40 -34.07 -14.75 -24.56
C SER A 40 -32.87 -15.65 -24.85
N TYR A 41 -33.14 -16.89 -25.28
CA TYR A 41 -32.12 -17.83 -25.72
C TYR A 41 -31.85 -17.69 -27.22
N HIS A 42 -30.59 -17.67 -27.63
CA HIS A 42 -30.18 -17.95 -29.02
C HIS A 42 -29.32 -19.21 -29.06
N ASN A 43 -29.84 -20.27 -29.68
CA ASN A 43 -29.11 -21.50 -29.95
C ASN A 43 -28.23 -21.34 -31.19
N TYR A 44 -26.99 -21.84 -31.12
CA TYR A 44 -26.20 -22.23 -32.29
C TYR A 44 -25.56 -23.59 -32.01
N SER A 45 -25.96 -24.59 -32.80
CA SER A 45 -25.44 -25.96 -32.72
C SER A 45 -24.41 -26.18 -33.82
N PHE A 46 -23.23 -26.71 -33.47
CA PHE A 46 -22.29 -27.28 -34.42
C PHE A 46 -21.69 -28.59 -33.88
N PHE A 47 -21.40 -29.52 -34.80
CA PHE A 47 -21.03 -30.90 -34.50
C PHE A 47 -19.51 -31.10 -34.26
N LEU A 48 -19.18 -32.29 -33.76
CA LEU A 48 -17.86 -32.66 -33.21
C LEU A 48 -16.81 -33.04 -34.29
N GLY A 49 -15.52 -32.83 -33.97
CA GLY A 49 -14.35 -33.33 -34.71
C GLY A 49 -13.07 -33.24 -33.83
N PRO A 50 -12.14 -34.22 -33.82
CA PRO A 50 -11.19 -34.37 -32.71
C PRO A 50 -9.71 -33.99 -33.00
N TYR A 51 -8.93 -33.95 -31.91
CA TYR A 51 -7.46 -33.89 -31.75
C TYR A 51 -6.74 -32.53 -31.62
N SER A 52 -5.75 -32.56 -30.71
CA SER A 52 -4.68 -31.59 -30.41
C SER A 52 -5.05 -30.32 -29.64
N SER A 53 -4.21 -29.99 -28.66
CA SER A 53 -4.38 -28.85 -27.75
C SER A 53 -3.49 -27.67 -28.15
N VAL A 54 -4.08 -26.49 -28.33
CA VAL A 54 -3.35 -25.22 -28.40
C VAL A 54 -4.04 -24.20 -27.50
N ALA A 55 -3.35 -23.74 -26.46
CA ALA A 55 -3.89 -22.74 -25.53
C ALA A 55 -3.82 -21.33 -26.13
N MET A 56 -4.97 -20.73 -26.43
CA MET A 56 -5.04 -19.34 -26.91
C MET A 56 -5.54 -18.40 -25.81
N VAL A 57 -4.65 -17.55 -25.30
CA VAL A 57 -4.97 -16.57 -24.25
C VAL A 57 -5.79 -15.42 -24.85
N ARG A 58 -7.09 -15.34 -24.52
CA ARG A 58 -7.94 -14.19 -24.85
C ARG A 58 -7.93 -13.14 -23.73
N LYS A 59 -7.06 -12.13 -23.86
CA LYS A 59 -7.21 -10.87 -23.10
C LYS A 59 -8.53 -10.21 -23.48
N ARG A 60 -9.35 -9.83 -22.49
CA ARG A 60 -10.40 -8.81 -22.68
C ARG A 60 -9.85 -7.46 -22.25
N LEU A 61 -9.81 -6.52 -23.18
CA LEU A 61 -9.68 -5.09 -22.88
C LEU A 61 -11.07 -4.53 -22.60
N TYR A 62 -11.21 -3.76 -21.53
CA TYR A 62 -12.38 -2.92 -21.28
C TYR A 62 -11.97 -1.47 -21.53
N GLN A 63 -12.48 -0.84 -22.58
CA GLN A 63 -12.45 0.61 -22.71
C GLN A 63 -13.63 1.20 -21.92
N VAL A 64 -13.35 2.20 -21.10
CA VAL A 64 -14.38 3.02 -20.44
C VAL A 64 -14.48 4.32 -21.23
N THR A 65 -15.57 4.47 -21.97
CA THR A 65 -15.87 5.72 -22.70
C THR A 65 -16.89 6.51 -21.88
N ALA A 66 -16.49 7.67 -21.37
CA ALA A 66 -17.43 8.59 -20.73
C ALA A 66 -18.27 9.29 -21.83
N ILE A 67 -19.59 9.26 -21.67
CA ILE A 67 -20.53 9.99 -22.52
C ILE A 67 -21.19 11.05 -21.65
N LEU A 68 -21.06 12.33 -22.05
CA LEU A 68 -21.78 13.44 -21.44
C LEU A 68 -23.22 13.49 -22.01
N PRO A 69 -24.22 13.91 -21.23
CA PRO A 69 -25.56 14.11 -21.76
C PRO A 69 -25.60 15.22 -22.81
N ILE A 70 -26.50 15.06 -23.78
CA ILE A 70 -26.86 16.08 -24.78
C ILE A 70 -28.30 16.47 -24.48
N ASP A 71 -28.57 17.76 -24.29
CA ASP A 71 -29.92 18.30 -24.16
C ASP A 71 -30.48 18.64 -25.55
N ASP A 72 -31.53 17.94 -25.98
CA ASP A 72 -32.37 18.34 -27.10
C ASP A 72 -33.52 19.23 -26.59
N GLY A 73 -33.74 20.38 -27.23
CA GLY A 73 -34.86 21.30 -26.92
C GLY A 73 -35.62 21.72 -28.18
N ILE A 74 -36.85 22.24 -28.03
CA ILE A 74 -37.65 22.82 -29.13
C ILE A 74 -38.74 23.78 -28.60
N SER A 75 -38.71 25.04 -29.07
CA SER A 75 -39.83 26.03 -29.19
C SER A 75 -40.61 26.47 -27.91
N SER A 76 -41.24 27.66 -27.81
CA SER A 76 -41.56 28.70 -28.80
C SER A 76 -41.74 30.11 -28.18
N GLU A 77 -41.35 31.17 -28.92
CA GLU A 77 -42.07 32.46 -29.10
C GLU A 77 -42.42 33.39 -27.89
N ASN A 78 -41.70 34.54 -27.74
CA ASN A 78 -42.16 35.91 -28.13
C ASN A 78 -41.57 37.11 -27.33
N ASP A 79 -41.58 38.26 -28.02
CA ASP A 79 -41.52 39.69 -27.59
C ASP A 79 -40.21 40.35 -27.06
N ASP A 80 -39.70 41.27 -27.90
CA ASP A 80 -38.70 42.35 -27.72
C ASP A 80 -39.35 43.62 -27.07
N PRO A 81 -38.68 44.80 -26.83
CA PRO A 81 -37.35 45.27 -27.29
C PRO A 81 -36.47 46.07 -26.26
N MET A 82 -35.29 46.54 -26.74
CA MET A 82 -34.45 47.67 -26.24
C MET A 82 -33.60 47.45 -24.95
N SER A 83 -32.39 48.02 -24.81
CA SER A 83 -31.68 49.05 -25.60
C SER A 83 -30.16 48.80 -25.82
N ILE A 84 -29.62 49.54 -26.81
CA ILE A 84 -28.29 49.48 -27.46
C ILE A 84 -27.13 50.05 -26.60
N GLU A 85 -25.93 49.46 -26.67
CA GLU A 85 -24.66 50.14 -27.04
C GLU A 85 -23.47 49.19 -27.34
N SER A 86 -22.50 49.62 -28.17
CA SER A 86 -21.30 48.86 -28.60
C SER A 86 -20.28 49.76 -29.35
N CYS A 87 -19.04 49.39 -29.70
CA CYS A 87 -18.32 48.11 -29.52
C CYS A 87 -16.92 48.34 -28.87
N SER A 88 -15.69 48.15 -29.42
CA SER A 88 -15.15 47.75 -30.74
C SER A 88 -13.72 47.18 -30.55
N ALA A 89 -13.18 46.38 -31.49
CA ALA A 89 -11.81 45.83 -31.43
C ALA A 89 -11.02 45.96 -32.76
N PRO A 90 -9.68 46.10 -32.74
CA PRO A 90 -8.77 45.89 -33.89
C PRO A 90 -7.89 44.63 -33.70
N THR A 91 -8.02 43.57 -34.52
CA THR A 91 -7.28 43.29 -35.78
C THR A 91 -5.79 42.96 -35.64
N ALA A 92 -5.37 41.84 -36.26
CA ALA A 92 -3.99 41.34 -36.27
C ALA A 92 -3.14 41.88 -37.43
N ALA A 93 -1.81 41.70 -37.36
CA ALA A 93 -0.87 41.99 -38.43
C ALA A 93 0.16 40.85 -38.60
N THR A 94 0.50 40.52 -39.85
CA THR A 94 1.39 39.42 -40.24
C THR A 94 2.63 39.96 -40.94
N VAL A 95 3.81 39.46 -40.58
CA VAL A 95 5.05 39.64 -41.37
C VAL A 95 5.92 38.39 -41.34
N SER A 96 6.62 38.13 -42.43
CA SER A 96 7.53 37.00 -42.67
C SER A 96 8.82 37.55 -43.35
N PRO A 97 9.88 36.74 -43.57
CA PRO A 97 11.25 37.22 -43.36
C PRO A 97 11.97 37.74 -44.62
N MET A 98 13.13 38.36 -44.40
CA MET A 98 14.17 38.61 -45.41
C MET A 98 15.48 37.94 -45.03
N ALA A 99 16.37 37.70 -46.01
CA ALA A 99 17.63 36.98 -45.85
C ALA A 99 18.73 37.56 -46.77
N LEU A 100 19.95 36.98 -46.69
CA LEU A 100 21.15 37.27 -47.52
C LEU A 100 21.86 38.63 -47.24
N SER A 101 23.19 38.80 -47.35
CA SER A 101 24.28 37.87 -47.73
C SER A 101 25.65 38.17 -47.07
N THR A 102 26.37 37.11 -46.69
CA THR A 102 27.84 36.88 -46.80
C THR A 102 28.87 38.02 -46.94
N THR A 103 29.83 38.09 -45.99
CA THR A 103 31.31 38.03 -46.20
C THR A 103 32.01 37.64 -44.87
N GLY A 104 33.14 36.92 -44.80
CA GLY A 104 33.82 36.18 -45.88
C GLY A 104 35.35 36.05 -45.82
N VAL A 105 36.00 35.69 -44.69
CA VAL A 105 37.46 35.36 -44.68
C VAL A 105 37.80 34.15 -43.78
N ALA A 106 38.75 33.33 -44.28
CA ALA A 106 39.48 32.22 -43.67
C ALA A 106 40.38 32.60 -42.47
N SER A 107 41.08 31.74 -41.72
CA SER A 107 40.97 30.29 -41.39
C SER A 107 42.04 29.99 -40.33
N ASN A 108 41.85 28.94 -39.52
CA ASN A 108 42.90 27.93 -39.27
C ASN A 108 42.36 26.74 -38.46
N ALA A 109 42.90 25.55 -38.73
CA ALA A 109 42.59 24.32 -38.01
C ALA A 109 43.88 23.57 -37.68
N THR A 110 43.98 23.04 -36.45
CA THR A 110 45.07 22.14 -36.03
C THR A 110 44.50 20.98 -35.24
N THR A 111 44.46 19.85 -35.94
CA THR A 111 44.44 18.43 -35.55
C THR A 111 44.25 18.05 -34.07
N ALA A 112 43.32 17.12 -33.88
CA ALA A 112 42.97 16.44 -32.63
C ALA A 112 44.14 15.77 -31.86
N THR A 113 43.88 15.51 -30.58
CA THR A 113 44.31 14.28 -29.91
C THR A 113 43.13 13.77 -29.08
N ALA A 114 42.84 12.47 -29.16
CA ALA A 114 41.73 11.85 -28.42
C ALA A 114 42.28 11.02 -27.25
N THR A 115 41.73 11.22 -26.06
CA THR A 115 42.04 10.43 -24.87
C THR A 115 40.75 9.89 -24.27
N SER A 116 40.57 8.57 -24.32
CA SER A 116 39.38 7.90 -23.82
C SER A 116 39.38 7.81 -22.29
N VAL A 117 38.37 8.40 -21.64
CA VAL A 117 38.03 8.11 -20.23
C VAL A 117 36.77 7.25 -20.18
N THR A 118 36.93 6.01 -19.73
CA THR A 118 35.82 5.06 -19.56
C THR A 118 34.99 5.42 -18.33
N ALA A 119 33.80 5.98 -18.55
CA ALA A 119 32.83 6.25 -17.48
C ALA A 119 32.13 4.95 -17.06
N SER A 120 32.61 4.34 -15.97
CA SER A 120 31.95 3.18 -15.35
C SER A 120 30.71 3.63 -14.60
N ASN A 121 29.53 3.11 -14.99
CA ASN A 121 28.28 3.35 -14.24
C ASN A 121 28.34 2.67 -12.86
N ALA A 122 28.56 3.45 -11.82
CA ALA A 122 28.38 3.06 -10.43
C ALA A 122 27.17 3.81 -9.84
N ALA A 123 26.36 3.13 -9.03
CA ALA A 123 25.23 3.75 -8.36
C ALA A 123 25.70 4.78 -7.30
N PRO A 124 24.96 5.88 -7.07
CA PRO A 124 25.37 6.90 -6.10
C PRO A 124 25.32 6.35 -4.67
N ALA A 125 26.47 6.34 -4.00
CA ALA A 125 26.56 6.06 -2.57
C ALA A 125 25.99 7.24 -1.74
N PRO A 126 25.47 7.00 -0.53
CA PRO A 126 24.93 8.06 0.32
C PRO A 126 26.05 9.01 0.80
N SER A 127 26.11 10.19 0.19
CA SER A 127 26.93 11.30 0.66
C SER A 127 26.44 11.80 2.02
N ARG A 128 27.34 12.01 2.97
CA ARG A 128 27.01 12.80 4.18
C ARG A 128 26.60 14.22 3.75
N PRO A 129 25.59 14.84 4.38
CA PRO A 129 25.27 16.23 4.13
C PRO A 129 26.46 17.11 4.54
N ASP A 130 26.76 18.12 3.74
CA ASP A 130 27.61 19.22 4.18
C ASP A 130 26.83 20.07 5.21
N ALA A 131 27.55 20.73 6.12
CA ALA A 131 26.95 21.55 7.17
C ALA A 131 26.04 22.65 6.58
N SER A 132 26.42 23.19 5.42
CA SER A 132 25.64 24.16 4.64
C SER A 132 24.27 23.64 4.21
N GLN A 133 24.14 22.35 3.85
CA GLN A 133 22.87 21.75 3.45
C GLN A 133 21.95 21.48 4.63
N MET A 134 22.52 21.13 5.79
CA MET A 134 21.74 20.83 6.98
C MET A 134 21.09 22.10 7.57
N ASP A 135 21.79 23.24 7.49
CA ASP A 135 21.26 24.57 7.82
C ASP A 135 20.12 24.96 6.85
N LEU A 136 20.33 24.79 5.53
CA LEU A 136 19.29 25.03 4.51
C LEU A 136 18.06 24.12 4.66
N ALA A 137 18.22 22.88 5.12
CA ALA A 137 17.10 21.97 5.36
C ALA A 137 16.18 22.45 6.51
N SER A 138 16.73 23.15 7.51
CA SER A 138 15.94 23.69 8.65
C SER A 138 14.86 24.69 8.20
N LEU A 139 15.10 25.43 7.10
CA LEU A 139 14.17 26.39 6.51
C LEU A 139 12.85 25.76 6.02
N PHE A 140 12.79 24.43 5.96
CA PHE A 140 11.62 23.66 5.54
C PHE A 140 10.85 23.04 6.72
N GLU A 141 11.28 23.19 7.98
CA GLU A 141 10.62 22.54 9.10
C GLU A 141 9.18 23.05 9.30
N CYS A 142 8.21 22.13 9.38
CA CYS A 142 6.82 22.47 9.64
C CYS A 142 6.58 22.63 11.15
N PRO A 143 6.17 23.82 11.65
CA PRO A 143 6.06 24.16 13.08
C PRO A 143 4.88 23.47 13.82
N VAL A 144 4.36 22.39 13.26
CA VAL A 144 3.17 21.65 13.70
C VAL A 144 3.47 20.15 13.87
N CYS A 145 4.43 19.62 13.12
CA CYS A 145 4.82 18.21 13.16
C CYS A 145 6.33 17.97 13.22
N THR A 146 7.14 19.04 13.27
CA THR A 146 8.61 19.01 13.34
C THR A 146 9.25 18.03 12.36
N ASP A 147 8.72 18.04 11.13
CA ASP A 147 9.19 17.29 9.96
C ASP A 147 9.14 18.25 8.75
N PHE A 148 9.91 17.93 7.72
CA PHE A 148 10.14 18.82 6.59
C PHE A 148 8.87 18.96 5.73
N ALA A 149 8.45 20.21 5.51
CA ALA A 149 7.44 20.56 4.52
C ALA A 149 8.02 20.34 3.12
N LEU A 150 7.78 19.14 2.59
CA LEU A 150 8.08 18.78 1.20
C LEU A 150 6.96 19.28 0.26
N PRO A 151 7.22 19.43 -1.05
CA PRO A 151 6.22 19.86 -2.03
C PRO A 151 4.94 18.99 -2.02
N PRO A 152 3.73 19.58 -2.05
CA PRO A 152 3.45 21.03 -2.10
C PRO A 152 3.63 21.72 -0.75
N ILE A 153 4.39 22.82 -0.74
CA ILE A 153 4.72 23.61 0.45
C ILE A 153 3.71 24.75 0.53
N LEU A 154 2.99 24.87 1.65
CA LEU A 154 1.91 25.85 1.80
C LEU A 154 2.30 26.93 2.79
N GLN A 155 1.84 28.17 2.55
CA GLN A 155 2.18 29.34 3.36
C GLN A 155 0.96 30.19 3.69
N CYS A 156 1.03 30.96 4.78
CA CYS A 156 0.09 32.06 5.02
C CYS A 156 0.49 33.32 4.23
N GLN A 157 -0.37 34.34 4.24
CA GLN A 157 -0.10 35.64 3.62
C GLN A 157 1.15 36.35 4.19
N SER A 158 1.61 35.98 5.40
CA SER A 158 2.85 36.46 6.02
C SER A 158 4.10 35.62 5.72
N GLY A 159 4.00 34.61 4.84
CA GLY A 159 5.14 33.77 4.42
C GLY A 159 5.51 32.58 5.34
N HIS A 160 4.87 32.43 6.51
CA HIS A 160 5.10 31.27 7.38
C HIS A 160 4.58 29.97 6.74
N ILE A 161 5.40 28.91 6.75
CA ILE A 161 5.10 27.64 6.07
C ILE A 161 4.42 26.60 6.95
N VAL A 162 3.70 25.68 6.30
CA VAL A 162 3.21 24.40 6.83
C VAL A 162 3.27 23.33 5.74
N CYS A 163 3.42 22.07 6.14
CA CYS A 163 3.26 20.93 5.21
C CYS A 163 1.77 20.70 4.87
N ALA A 164 1.49 20.10 3.71
CA ALA A 164 0.12 19.83 3.25
C ALA A 164 -0.73 19.03 4.28
N THR A 165 -0.12 18.03 4.92
CA THR A 165 -0.77 17.17 5.94
C THR A 165 -1.22 17.94 7.18
N CYS A 166 -0.50 19.01 7.55
CA CYS A 166 -0.88 19.88 8.66
C CYS A 166 -1.84 20.99 8.22
N ARG A 167 -1.71 21.53 7.00
CA ARG A 167 -2.67 22.50 6.44
C ARG A 167 -4.10 21.99 6.48
N ALA A 168 -4.32 20.71 6.17
CA ALA A 168 -5.66 20.08 6.19
C ALA A 168 -6.33 20.06 7.58
N LYS A 169 -5.57 20.31 8.66
CA LYS A 169 -6.02 20.26 10.06
C LYS A 169 -6.11 21.65 10.71
N LEU A 170 -5.84 22.72 9.95
CA LEU A 170 -5.66 24.07 10.48
C LEU A 170 -6.55 25.09 9.76
N SER A 171 -7.18 25.96 10.54
CA SER A 171 -7.99 27.10 10.08
C SER A 171 -7.20 28.42 9.99
N SER A 172 -6.11 28.55 10.74
CA SER A 172 -5.25 29.74 10.77
C SER A 172 -3.77 29.36 10.89
N CYS A 173 -2.88 30.33 10.66
CA CYS A 173 -1.44 30.12 10.71
C CYS A 173 -0.98 29.84 12.16
N PRO A 174 -0.23 28.76 12.44
CA PRO A 174 0.22 28.46 13.80
C PRO A 174 1.16 29.54 14.36
N THR A 175 1.96 30.18 13.50
CA THR A 175 2.98 31.16 13.88
C THR A 175 2.41 32.56 14.08
N CYS A 176 1.71 33.12 13.07
CA CYS A 176 1.20 34.51 13.13
C CYS A 176 -0.31 34.64 13.38
N ARG A 177 -1.05 33.53 13.50
CA ARG A 177 -2.53 33.48 13.67
C ARG A 177 -3.36 34.08 12.53
N GLY A 178 -2.73 34.66 11.51
CA GLY A 178 -3.39 35.17 10.30
C GLY A 178 -3.98 34.08 9.41
N THR A 179 -4.73 34.50 8.38
CA THR A 179 -5.43 33.62 7.45
C THR A 179 -4.46 32.65 6.76
N LEU A 180 -4.80 31.36 6.82
CA LEU A 180 -4.02 30.28 6.21
C LEU A 180 -4.79 29.74 5.00
N GLU A 181 -4.63 30.37 3.85
CA GLU A 181 -5.26 29.97 2.59
C GLU A 181 -4.51 28.76 1.97
N ASN A 182 -4.82 28.39 0.73
CA ASN A 182 -4.12 27.33 -0.01
C ASN A 182 -3.01 27.92 -0.90
N ILE A 183 -2.26 28.90 -0.40
CA ILE A 183 -1.16 29.54 -1.12
C ILE A 183 0.06 28.61 -1.11
N ARG A 184 0.55 28.21 -2.29
CA ARG A 184 1.81 27.45 -2.43
C ARG A 184 3.03 28.37 -2.42
N ASN A 185 4.09 27.98 -1.72
CA ASN A 185 5.39 28.63 -1.80
C ASN A 185 6.22 27.98 -2.93
N LEU A 186 5.95 28.41 -4.17
CA LEU A 186 6.64 27.90 -5.37
C LEU A 186 8.15 28.19 -5.39
N ALA A 187 8.65 29.10 -4.55
CA ALA A 187 10.08 29.37 -4.42
C ALA A 187 10.77 28.30 -3.56
N LEU A 188 10.21 27.99 -2.39
CA LEU A 188 10.68 26.88 -1.56
C LEU A 188 10.50 25.53 -2.26
N GLU A 189 9.40 25.31 -3.01
CA GLU A 189 9.25 24.08 -3.78
C GLU A 189 10.36 23.88 -4.83
N LYS A 190 10.87 24.97 -5.44
CA LYS A 190 12.04 24.91 -6.33
C LYS A 190 13.35 24.68 -5.57
N LEU A 191 13.52 25.31 -4.40
CA LEU A 191 14.72 25.11 -3.57
C LEU A 191 14.78 23.68 -3.00
N ALA A 192 13.65 23.08 -2.65
CA ALA A 192 13.55 21.69 -2.17
C ALA A 192 14.11 20.67 -3.18
N ALA A 193 14.05 20.96 -4.49
CA ALA A 193 14.67 20.11 -5.51
C ALA A 193 16.21 20.12 -5.46
N SER A 194 16.83 21.18 -4.91
CA SER A 194 18.28 21.30 -4.74
C SER A 194 18.80 20.89 -3.36
N VAL A 195 17.93 20.71 -2.37
CA VAL A 195 18.27 20.35 -0.99
C VAL A 195 18.15 18.83 -0.78
N LEU A 196 19.06 18.28 0.04
CA LEU A 196 18.97 16.93 0.58
C LEU A 196 18.39 16.99 2.00
N PHE A 197 17.31 16.25 2.23
CA PHE A 197 16.62 16.18 3.52
C PHE A 197 17.02 14.89 4.25
N PRO A 198 17.34 14.94 5.56
CA PRO A 198 17.60 13.72 6.32
C PRO A 198 16.34 12.86 6.44
N CYS A 199 16.56 11.56 6.54
CA CYS A 199 15.53 10.59 6.91
C CYS A 199 14.94 10.96 8.27
N LYS A 200 13.61 10.86 8.44
CA LYS A 200 12.94 11.10 9.75
C LYS A 200 13.38 10.11 10.84
N TYR A 201 13.96 8.98 10.44
CA TYR A 201 14.58 7.98 11.32
C TYR A 201 16.06 8.27 11.62
N SER A 202 16.54 9.49 11.36
CA SER A 202 17.90 9.92 11.74
C SER A 202 18.10 9.92 13.26
N VAL A 203 17.07 10.27 14.03
CA VAL A 203 17.07 10.18 15.50
C VAL A 203 17.20 8.74 16.03
N THR A 204 16.85 7.72 15.24
CA THR A 204 17.05 6.30 15.56
C THR A 204 18.30 5.69 14.91
N GLY A 205 19.07 6.47 14.14
CA GLY A 205 20.38 6.09 13.60
C GLY A 205 20.55 6.22 12.08
N CYS A 206 19.50 6.56 11.32
CA CYS A 206 19.61 6.64 9.86
C CYS A 206 20.40 7.87 9.39
N THR A 207 21.61 7.65 8.89
CA THR A 207 22.49 8.71 8.36
C THR A 207 22.16 9.15 6.92
N GLY A 208 21.13 8.56 6.30
CA GLY A 208 20.74 8.83 4.92
C GLY A 208 20.06 10.19 4.70
N THR A 209 20.46 10.89 3.64
CA THR A 209 19.87 12.15 3.19
C THR A 209 19.45 12.07 1.72
N PHE A 210 18.25 12.55 1.40
CA PHE A 210 17.60 12.30 0.11
C PHE A 210 16.87 13.55 -0.41
N HIS A 211 16.77 13.71 -1.73
CA HIS A 211 15.86 14.69 -2.31
C HIS A 211 14.40 14.37 -1.95
N HIS A 212 13.54 15.40 -1.95
CA HIS A 212 12.14 15.26 -1.54
C HIS A 212 11.35 14.20 -2.32
N SER A 213 11.76 13.88 -3.55
CA SER A 213 11.18 12.84 -4.41
C SER A 213 11.49 11.42 -3.93
N ALA A 214 12.70 11.17 -3.43
CA ALA A 214 13.17 9.84 -3.02
C ALA A 214 13.05 9.59 -1.50
N LYS A 215 12.96 10.65 -0.67
CA LYS A 215 12.85 10.54 0.80
C LYS A 215 11.68 9.64 1.23
N ALA A 216 10.52 9.74 0.57
CA ALA A 216 9.34 8.94 0.91
C ALA A 216 9.50 7.44 0.57
N GLU A 217 10.17 7.13 -0.55
CA GLU A 217 10.48 5.76 -0.97
C GLU A 217 11.47 5.11 0.01
N HIS A 218 12.58 5.78 0.33
CA HIS A 218 13.53 5.31 1.34
C HIS A 218 12.86 5.10 2.71
N GLU A 219 12.03 6.04 3.17
CA GLU A 219 11.38 5.94 4.48
C GLU A 219 10.35 4.83 4.59
N ALA A 220 9.85 4.27 3.48
CA ALA A 220 9.03 3.07 3.50
C ALA A 220 9.85 1.81 3.89
N VAL A 221 11.12 1.75 3.45
CA VAL A 221 12.01 0.56 3.55
C VAL A 221 13.24 0.79 4.44
N CYS A 222 13.28 1.87 5.21
CA CYS A 222 14.43 2.25 6.03
C CYS A 222 14.57 1.34 7.26
N GLU A 223 15.70 0.63 7.40
CA GLU A 223 15.96 -0.32 8.50
C GLU A 223 15.77 0.28 9.92
N TYR A 224 15.97 1.59 10.08
CA TYR A 224 15.78 2.34 11.33
C TYR A 224 14.32 2.76 11.64
N ARG A 225 13.36 2.38 10.78
CA ARG A 225 11.92 2.60 10.94
C ARG A 225 11.38 1.77 12.12
N PRO A 226 10.62 2.37 13.06
CA PRO A 226 9.93 1.63 14.12
C PRO A 226 9.00 0.56 13.56
N TYR A 227 9.00 -0.60 14.22
CA TYR A 227 8.13 -1.72 13.90
C TYR A 227 6.71 -1.42 14.36
N SER A 228 5.73 -1.66 13.49
CA SER A 228 4.32 -1.74 13.87
C SER A 228 4.01 -3.07 14.53
N CYS A 229 2.89 -3.16 15.25
CA CYS A 229 2.36 -4.46 15.70
C CYS A 229 2.21 -5.41 14.50
N PRO A 230 2.79 -6.63 14.53
CA PRO A 230 2.71 -7.57 13.41
C PRO A 230 1.40 -8.38 13.36
N CYS A 231 0.50 -8.23 14.34
CA CYS A 231 -0.75 -8.97 14.42
C CYS A 231 -1.73 -8.54 13.30
N PRO A 232 -2.14 -9.42 12.38
CA PRO A 232 -3.23 -9.14 11.43
C PRO A 232 -4.57 -8.90 12.17
N GLY A 233 -5.54 -8.31 11.45
CA GLY A 233 -6.88 -7.99 11.95
C GLY A 233 -6.98 -6.93 13.07
N ALA A 234 -5.90 -6.68 13.81
CA ALA A 234 -5.92 -5.89 15.02
C ALA A 234 -5.98 -4.38 14.73
N SER A 235 -6.85 -3.67 15.45
CA SER A 235 -6.88 -2.20 15.53
C SER A 235 -5.69 -1.60 16.31
N CYS A 236 -4.62 -2.37 16.49
CA CYS A 236 -3.45 -2.03 17.30
C CYS A 236 -2.55 -1.03 16.57
N LYS A 237 -2.48 0.20 17.10
CA LYS A 237 -1.65 1.29 16.57
C LYS A 237 -0.29 1.39 17.28
N TRP A 238 0.19 0.28 17.86
CA TRP A 238 1.48 0.25 18.53
C TRP A 238 2.63 0.37 17.51
N LEU A 239 3.63 1.16 17.88
CA LEU A 239 4.87 1.39 17.17
C LEU A 239 6.01 1.37 18.20
N GLY A 240 7.11 0.69 17.91
CA GLY A 240 8.25 0.61 18.81
C GLY A 240 9.51 0.02 18.17
N GLN A 241 10.49 -0.28 19.01
CA GLN A 241 11.73 -0.94 18.58
C GLN A 241 11.60 -2.47 18.60
N LEU A 242 12.51 -3.17 17.90
CA LEU A 242 12.43 -4.63 17.68
C LEU A 242 12.39 -5.43 18.99
N ASP A 243 13.19 -5.04 19.97
CA ASP A 243 13.25 -5.60 21.33
C ASP A 243 11.92 -5.45 22.10
N GLN A 244 11.11 -4.46 21.75
CA GLN A 244 9.83 -4.15 22.38
C GLN A 244 8.65 -4.92 21.75
N VAL A 245 8.82 -5.53 20.57
CA VAL A 245 7.73 -6.23 19.86
C VAL A 245 7.21 -7.42 20.67
N MET A 246 8.10 -8.26 21.21
CA MET A 246 7.69 -9.43 22.01
C MET A 246 6.98 -9.05 23.31
N SER A 247 7.49 -8.02 24.01
CA SER A 247 6.88 -7.58 25.26
C SER A 247 5.52 -6.91 25.03
N HIS A 248 5.35 -6.18 23.91
CA HIS A 248 4.05 -5.70 23.45
C HIS A 248 3.08 -6.85 23.14
N LEU A 249 3.47 -7.84 22.33
CA LEU A 249 2.61 -8.98 21.98
C LEU A 249 2.12 -9.73 23.23
N MET A 250 3.03 -10.07 24.16
CA MET A 250 2.68 -10.76 25.41
C MET A 250 1.74 -9.97 26.33
N GLN A 251 1.79 -8.63 26.29
CA GLN A 251 0.98 -7.76 27.16
C GLN A 251 -0.38 -7.40 26.53
N SER A 252 -0.40 -7.07 25.25
CA SER A 252 -1.57 -6.56 24.53
C SER A 252 -2.35 -7.64 23.77
N HIS A 253 -1.69 -8.73 23.35
CA HIS A 253 -2.27 -9.79 22.50
C HIS A 253 -2.25 -11.15 23.21
N LYS A 254 -2.76 -11.19 24.44
CA LYS A 254 -2.75 -12.37 25.34
C LYS A 254 -3.45 -13.63 24.81
N SER A 255 -4.20 -13.52 23.72
CA SER A 255 -4.82 -14.65 23.01
C SER A 255 -3.85 -15.40 22.10
N ILE A 256 -2.70 -14.84 21.74
CA ILE A 256 -1.73 -15.48 20.85
C ILE A 256 -0.92 -16.53 21.63
N THR A 257 -1.28 -17.80 21.43
CA THR A 257 -0.54 -18.95 21.98
C THR A 257 0.90 -18.97 21.47
N THR A 258 1.86 -19.30 22.34
CA THR A 258 3.27 -19.53 21.97
C THR A 258 3.63 -21.00 22.20
N LEU A 259 4.07 -21.68 21.14
CA LEU A 259 4.62 -23.04 21.20
C LEU A 259 6.16 -23.01 21.12
N GLN A 260 6.79 -24.01 21.73
CA GLN A 260 8.25 -24.20 21.75
C GLN A 260 8.61 -25.40 20.87
N GLY A 261 9.65 -25.29 20.05
CA GLY A 261 10.13 -26.37 19.18
C GLY A 261 10.32 -25.94 17.73
N GLU A 262 11.20 -26.64 17.02
CA GLU A 262 11.47 -26.41 15.60
C GLU A 262 10.44 -27.06 14.67
N ASP A 263 9.71 -28.08 15.12
CA ASP A 263 8.63 -28.74 14.38
C ASP A 263 7.37 -28.79 15.26
N ILE A 264 6.26 -28.22 14.77
CA ILE A 264 4.99 -28.07 15.52
C ILE A 264 3.77 -28.26 14.60
N VAL A 265 2.57 -28.36 15.19
CA VAL A 265 1.30 -28.30 14.44
C VAL A 265 0.58 -27.00 14.79
N PHE A 266 0.28 -26.20 13.77
CA PHE A 266 -0.60 -25.04 13.85
C PHE A 266 -2.02 -25.47 13.48
N LEU A 267 -2.93 -25.41 14.44
CA LEU A 267 -4.34 -25.80 14.26
C LEU A 267 -5.22 -24.56 14.12
N ALA A 268 -5.73 -24.31 12.92
CA ALA A 268 -6.75 -23.29 12.68
C ALA A 268 -8.14 -23.92 12.81
N THR A 269 -8.91 -23.57 13.84
CA THR A 269 -10.28 -24.10 14.04
C THR A 269 -11.31 -23.29 13.25
N ASP A 270 -12.42 -23.92 12.90
CA ASP A 270 -13.60 -23.25 12.34
C ASP A 270 -13.35 -22.48 11.02
N ILE A 271 -12.47 -23.03 10.15
CA ILE A 271 -12.05 -22.38 8.88
C ILE A 271 -13.21 -22.10 7.91
N THR A 272 -14.34 -22.78 8.11
CA THR A 272 -15.58 -22.66 7.33
C THR A 272 -16.46 -21.48 7.76
N LEU A 273 -16.08 -20.72 8.80
CA LEU A 273 -16.79 -19.49 9.20
C LEU A 273 -16.89 -18.49 8.03
N PRO A 274 -18.03 -17.81 7.85
CA PRO A 274 -18.23 -16.83 6.79
C PRO A 274 -17.49 -15.52 7.10
N GLY A 275 -16.98 -14.87 6.07
CA GLY A 275 -16.18 -13.65 6.18
C GLY A 275 -14.67 -13.88 6.23
N ALA A 276 -13.92 -12.78 6.27
CA ALA A 276 -12.49 -12.78 6.54
C ALA A 276 -12.19 -13.09 8.02
N VAL A 277 -11.22 -13.97 8.26
CA VAL A 277 -10.82 -14.45 9.59
C VAL A 277 -9.31 -14.70 9.58
N ASP A 278 -8.63 -14.29 10.66
CA ASP A 278 -7.19 -14.44 10.84
C ASP A 278 -6.89 -15.38 12.00
N TRP A 279 -6.06 -16.41 11.76
CA TRP A 279 -5.48 -17.24 12.81
C TRP A 279 -4.00 -16.88 12.97
N VAL A 280 -3.58 -16.67 14.22
CA VAL A 280 -2.22 -16.21 14.57
C VAL A 280 -1.66 -17.07 15.71
N MET A 281 -0.43 -17.54 15.56
CA MET A 281 0.28 -18.28 16.61
C MET A 281 1.76 -17.91 16.63
N MET A 282 2.41 -17.98 17.79
CA MET A 282 3.86 -17.83 17.90
C MET A 282 4.55 -19.20 18.00
N GLN A 283 5.64 -19.37 17.26
CA GLN A 283 6.60 -20.46 17.42
C GLN A 283 7.92 -19.91 17.95
N SER A 284 8.56 -20.65 18.84
CA SER A 284 9.82 -20.27 19.48
C SER A 284 10.84 -21.39 19.30
N CYS A 285 11.91 -21.11 18.55
CA CYS A 285 13.00 -22.03 18.26
C CYS A 285 14.30 -21.27 17.95
N PHE A 286 15.45 -21.93 18.10
CA PHE A 286 16.79 -21.37 17.83
C PHE A 286 17.14 -20.03 18.53
N GLY A 287 16.42 -19.64 19.58
CA GLY A 287 16.57 -18.33 20.24
C GLY A 287 15.79 -17.18 19.58
N HIS A 288 14.91 -17.49 18.63
CA HIS A 288 14.09 -16.55 17.89
C HIS A 288 12.59 -16.85 18.04
N HIS A 289 11.77 -15.86 17.68
CA HIS A 289 10.30 -15.96 17.70
C HIS A 289 9.75 -15.73 16.29
N PHE A 290 8.89 -16.63 15.85
CA PHE A 290 8.30 -16.63 14.52
C PHE A 290 6.78 -16.55 14.65
N MET A 291 6.16 -15.57 13.97
CA MET A 291 4.72 -15.42 13.91
C MET A 291 4.18 -16.21 12.71
N LEU A 292 3.33 -17.18 12.99
CA LEU A 292 2.57 -17.92 12.00
C LEU A 292 1.27 -17.16 11.76
N VAL A 293 0.94 -16.91 10.50
CA VAL A 293 -0.32 -16.31 10.07
C VAL A 293 -1.00 -17.23 9.06
N LEU A 294 -2.29 -17.48 9.28
CA LEU A 294 -3.23 -17.93 8.26
C LEU A 294 -4.30 -16.85 8.13
N GLU A 295 -4.30 -16.13 7.02
CA GLU A 295 -5.27 -15.08 6.71
C GLU A 295 -6.27 -15.61 5.66
N LYS A 296 -7.57 -15.41 5.91
CA LYS A 296 -8.64 -15.78 4.97
C LYS A 296 -9.23 -14.53 4.33
N GLN A 297 -9.14 -14.41 3.00
CA GLN A 297 -9.73 -13.31 2.23
C GLN A 297 -10.89 -13.80 1.36
N ASP A 298 -12.02 -13.09 1.41
CA ASP A 298 -13.11 -13.24 0.44
C ASP A 298 -12.70 -12.56 -0.89
N ARG A 299 -12.42 -13.35 -1.95
CA ARG A 299 -12.05 -12.86 -3.28
C ARG A 299 -12.94 -13.50 -4.36
N LEU A 300 -14.13 -12.92 -4.54
CA LEU A 300 -15.16 -13.34 -5.49
C LEU A 300 -14.56 -13.87 -6.82
N PRO A 301 -14.88 -15.11 -7.23
CA PRO A 301 -15.98 -15.95 -6.75
C PRO A 301 -15.74 -16.75 -5.45
N ASP A 302 -14.49 -16.91 -5.01
CA ASP A 302 -14.10 -17.88 -3.97
C ASP A 302 -13.47 -17.22 -2.72
N GLN A 303 -13.15 -18.03 -1.70
CA GLN A 303 -12.34 -17.59 -0.56
C GLN A 303 -10.93 -18.16 -0.70
N LEU A 304 -9.91 -17.31 -0.47
CA LEU A 304 -8.51 -17.69 -0.51
C LEU A 304 -7.89 -17.63 0.88
N PHE A 305 -7.08 -18.64 1.20
CA PHE A 305 -6.26 -18.73 2.39
C PHE A 305 -4.81 -18.42 2.04
N PHE A 306 -4.16 -17.60 2.86
CA PHE A 306 -2.77 -17.20 2.74
C PHE A 306 -2.04 -17.60 4.02
N ALA A 307 -1.12 -18.57 3.93
CA ALA A 307 -0.36 -19.07 5.06
C ALA A 307 1.13 -18.73 4.94
N LEU A 308 1.68 -18.08 5.96
CA LEU A 308 3.06 -17.59 5.98
C LEU A 308 3.66 -17.55 7.39
N VAL A 309 4.98 -17.48 7.44
CA VAL A 309 5.76 -17.33 8.67
C VAL A 309 6.60 -16.06 8.60
N LEU A 310 6.52 -15.23 9.63
CA LEU A 310 7.31 -14.01 9.79
C LEU A 310 8.29 -14.17 10.96
N LEU A 311 9.56 -13.84 10.77
CA LEU A 311 10.52 -13.71 11.88
C LEU A 311 10.32 -12.36 12.59
N ILE A 312 10.21 -12.40 13.92
CA ILE A 312 10.40 -11.23 14.78
C ILE A 312 11.90 -10.94 14.87
N GLY A 313 12.39 -10.23 13.86
CA GLY A 313 13.80 -9.98 13.59
C GLY A 313 14.01 -9.18 12.31
N THR A 314 15.26 -8.83 12.00
CA THR A 314 15.63 -8.15 10.75
C THR A 314 15.60 -9.11 9.57
N LYS A 315 15.53 -8.57 8.34
CA LYS A 315 15.59 -9.38 7.10
C LYS A 315 16.84 -10.26 7.05
N LYS A 316 18.01 -9.67 7.35
CA LYS A 316 19.29 -10.39 7.46
C LYS A 316 19.29 -11.51 8.51
N GLN A 317 18.46 -11.45 9.54
CA GLN A 317 18.29 -12.57 10.47
C GLN A 317 17.39 -13.66 9.86
N ALA A 318 16.33 -13.27 9.15
CA ALA A 318 15.39 -14.19 8.51
C ALA A 318 16.04 -15.01 7.38
N ASP A 319 16.98 -14.42 6.64
CA ASP A 319 17.78 -15.07 5.59
C ASP A 319 18.58 -16.32 6.08
N ASN A 320 18.74 -16.51 7.40
CA ASN A 320 19.40 -17.69 7.98
C ASN A 320 18.44 -18.85 8.26
N PHE A 321 17.14 -18.70 7.96
CA PHE A 321 16.11 -19.69 8.26
C PHE A 321 15.30 -20.07 7.01
N VAL A 322 14.79 -21.30 7.01
CA VAL A 322 13.77 -21.77 6.07
C VAL A 322 12.62 -22.34 6.89
N TYR A 323 11.40 -21.90 6.60
CA TYR A 323 10.19 -22.52 7.12
C TYR A 323 9.57 -23.43 6.06
N ARG A 324 8.91 -24.48 6.52
CA ARG A 324 8.05 -25.36 5.73
C ARG A 324 6.65 -25.37 6.30
N LEU A 325 5.66 -25.19 5.44
CA LEU A 325 4.25 -25.43 5.75
C LEU A 325 3.80 -26.70 5.03
N ASP A 326 3.19 -27.62 5.77
CA ASP A 326 2.75 -28.92 5.30
C ASP A 326 1.29 -29.18 5.67
N LEU A 327 0.41 -29.12 4.67
CA LEU A 327 -0.94 -29.70 4.78
C LEU A 327 -0.85 -31.18 4.40
N THR A 328 -1.30 -32.07 5.28
CA THR A 328 -1.21 -33.53 5.08
C THR A 328 -2.56 -34.19 5.33
N ALA A 329 -2.99 -35.05 4.40
CA ALA A 329 -4.18 -35.88 4.53
C ALA A 329 -3.87 -37.29 3.96
N PRO A 330 -4.67 -38.34 4.25
CA PRO A 330 -4.25 -39.75 4.06
C PRO A 330 -3.77 -40.18 2.67
N THR A 331 -4.10 -39.42 1.62
CA THR A 331 -3.71 -39.71 0.22
C THR A 331 -3.08 -38.50 -0.51
N ARG A 332 -2.80 -37.39 0.19
CA ARG A 332 -2.35 -36.14 -0.44
C ARG A 332 -1.54 -35.28 0.53
N ARG A 333 -0.59 -34.50 0.00
CA ARG A 333 0.20 -33.51 0.75
C ARG A 333 0.35 -32.24 -0.10
N LEU A 334 0.26 -31.07 0.53
CA LEU A 334 0.62 -29.79 -0.08
C LEU A 334 1.71 -29.16 0.79
N THR A 335 2.84 -28.85 0.16
CA THR A 335 4.05 -28.37 0.83
C THR A 335 4.48 -27.04 0.24
N TRP A 336 4.86 -26.12 1.10
CA TRP A 336 5.51 -24.86 0.74
C TRP A 336 6.77 -24.67 1.60
N GLU A 337 7.90 -24.33 0.97
CA GLU A 337 9.18 -24.06 1.63
C GLU A 337 9.70 -22.67 1.20
N ALA A 338 10.02 -21.79 2.15
CA ALA A 338 10.51 -20.45 1.89
C ALA A 338 11.34 -19.87 3.06
N THR A 339 12.07 -18.79 2.82
CA THR A 339 12.66 -17.96 3.88
C THR A 339 11.57 -17.18 4.62
N PRO A 340 11.56 -17.12 5.97
CA PRO A 340 10.58 -16.30 6.70
C PRO A 340 10.65 -14.83 6.27
N HIS A 341 9.49 -14.15 6.23
CA HIS A 341 9.46 -12.70 6.00
C HIS A 341 9.88 -11.95 7.26
N SER A 342 10.48 -10.76 7.15
CA SER A 342 10.66 -9.91 8.34
C SER A 342 9.35 -9.23 8.71
N ILE A 343 9.04 -9.12 10.00
CA ILE A 343 7.95 -8.24 10.49
C ILE A 343 8.15 -6.76 10.12
N HIS A 344 9.32 -6.36 9.61
CA HIS A 344 9.56 -5.02 9.05
C HIS A 344 8.80 -4.79 7.73
N ASP A 345 8.78 -5.82 6.88
CA ASP A 345 8.07 -5.82 5.58
C ASP A 345 6.55 -5.99 5.81
N GLY A 346 6.18 -6.83 6.78
CA GLY A 346 4.81 -7.02 7.25
C GLY A 346 3.98 -8.00 6.42
N VAL A 347 2.90 -8.54 7.03
CA VAL A 347 2.06 -9.61 6.47
C VAL A 347 1.53 -9.27 5.07
N GLN A 348 0.99 -8.06 4.90
CA GLN A 348 0.34 -7.63 3.66
C GLN A 348 1.30 -7.54 2.47
N ALA A 349 2.60 -7.31 2.69
CA ALA A 349 3.58 -7.22 1.60
C ALA A 349 3.67 -8.54 0.82
N ALA A 350 3.85 -9.65 1.55
CA ALA A 350 3.91 -11.00 1.00
C ALA A 350 2.57 -11.43 0.36
N ILE A 351 1.44 -11.17 1.03
CA ILE A 351 0.10 -11.52 0.52
C ILE A 351 -0.26 -10.76 -0.77
N THR A 352 0.20 -9.52 -0.93
CA THR A 352 -0.10 -8.70 -2.13
C THR A 352 0.57 -9.24 -3.39
N ILE A 353 1.74 -9.89 -3.26
CA ILE A 353 2.47 -10.53 -4.36
C ILE A 353 2.29 -12.06 -4.40
N SER A 354 1.51 -12.63 -3.49
CA SER A 354 1.33 -14.08 -3.29
C SER A 354 2.62 -14.86 -3.00
N ASP A 355 3.57 -14.26 -2.27
CA ASP A 355 4.84 -14.90 -1.85
C ASP A 355 4.67 -15.64 -0.51
N CYS A 356 3.77 -16.64 -0.52
CA CYS A 356 3.34 -17.45 0.60
C CYS A 356 2.57 -18.70 0.11
N LEU A 357 2.20 -19.61 1.01
CA LEU A 357 1.32 -20.73 0.69
C LEU A 357 -0.11 -20.21 0.47
N VAL A 358 -0.57 -20.21 -0.79
CA VAL A 358 -1.94 -19.81 -1.17
C VAL A 358 -2.76 -21.01 -1.61
N PHE A 359 -3.98 -21.13 -1.08
CA PHE A 359 -4.94 -22.18 -1.46
C PHE A 359 -6.39 -21.71 -1.31
N ASP A 360 -7.33 -22.41 -1.96
CA ASP A 360 -8.76 -22.07 -1.96
C ASP A 360 -9.55 -22.87 -0.90
N SER A 361 -10.82 -22.50 -0.69
CA SER A 361 -11.73 -23.24 0.20
C SER A 361 -11.89 -24.72 -0.16
N ASN A 362 -11.83 -25.11 -1.44
CA ASN A 362 -11.94 -26.51 -1.83
C ASN A 362 -10.69 -27.29 -1.38
N THR A 363 -9.49 -26.73 -1.58
CA THR A 363 -8.24 -27.31 -1.06
C THR A 363 -8.25 -27.36 0.46
N ALA A 364 -8.68 -26.30 1.15
CA ALA A 364 -8.79 -26.27 2.60
C ALA A 364 -9.65 -27.42 3.14
N GLN A 365 -10.82 -27.67 2.54
CA GLN A 365 -11.71 -28.77 2.92
C GLN A 365 -11.12 -30.17 2.67
N LEU A 366 -10.18 -30.32 1.70
CA LEU A 366 -9.50 -31.59 1.43
C LEU A 366 -8.39 -31.94 2.44
N PHE A 367 -8.04 -31.01 3.32
CA PHE A 367 -7.03 -31.16 4.38
C PHE A 367 -7.57 -30.92 5.80
N ALA A 368 -8.84 -30.52 5.95
CA ALA A 368 -9.44 -30.21 7.23
C ALA A 368 -10.20 -31.40 7.84
N GLU A 369 -10.04 -31.60 9.15
CA GLU A 369 -10.80 -32.58 9.93
C GLU A 369 -11.74 -31.84 10.90
N ASN A 370 -13.02 -32.19 10.89
CA ASN A 370 -14.05 -31.57 11.74
C ASN A 370 -14.08 -30.02 11.68
N GLY A 371 -13.82 -29.45 10.50
CA GLY A 371 -13.77 -27.98 10.29
C GLY A 371 -12.48 -27.30 10.77
N SER A 372 -11.49 -28.05 11.26
CA SER A 372 -10.19 -27.54 11.68
C SER A 372 -9.09 -27.95 10.69
N LEU A 373 -8.21 -27.03 10.32
CA LEU A 373 -7.06 -27.26 9.45
C LEU A 373 -5.78 -27.43 10.28
N GLY A 374 -5.15 -28.59 10.19
CA GLY A 374 -3.81 -28.83 10.74
C GLY A 374 -2.74 -28.48 9.72
N ILE A 375 -1.87 -27.52 10.06
CA ILE A 375 -0.69 -27.15 9.28
C ILE A 375 0.54 -27.59 10.07
N ASN A 376 1.31 -28.56 9.58
CA ASN A 376 2.60 -28.90 10.17
C ASN A 376 3.59 -27.79 9.79
N VAL A 377 4.32 -27.25 10.78
CA VAL A 377 5.25 -26.13 10.58
C VAL A 377 6.63 -26.50 11.12
N THR A 378 7.54 -26.76 10.18
CA THR A 378 8.95 -27.03 10.47
C THR A 378 9.78 -25.78 10.17
N ILE A 379 10.59 -25.30 11.11
CA ILE A 379 11.56 -24.22 10.93
C ILE A 379 12.97 -24.82 11.04
N SER A 380 13.87 -24.43 10.14
CA SER A 380 15.24 -24.94 10.09
C SER A 380 16.23 -23.82 9.76
N LYS A 381 17.51 -24.02 10.08
CA LYS A 381 18.58 -23.10 9.68
C LYS A 381 19.09 -23.41 8.27
N VAL A 382 19.38 -22.37 7.50
CA VAL A 382 20.08 -22.48 6.21
C VAL A 382 21.46 -23.09 6.44
N ARG A 383 21.81 -24.12 5.66
CA ARG A 383 23.11 -24.80 5.75
C ARG A 383 24.23 -23.90 5.21
N GLY A 384 24.82 -23.09 6.08
CA GLY A 384 25.97 -22.24 5.77
C GLY A 384 26.23 -21.09 6.73
N SER A 385 25.20 -20.65 7.48
CA SER A 385 25.33 -19.58 8.49
C SER A 385 25.96 -20.12 9.78
N TRP A 386 27.23 -19.77 10.02
CA TRP A 386 27.99 -20.02 11.25
C TRP A 386 28.46 -18.70 11.86
#